data_AF-A0A3S0CRT1-F1
#
_entry.id   AF-A0A3S0CRT1-F1
#
_cell.length_a   1.000
_cell.length_b   1.000
_cell.length_c   1.000
_cell.angle_alpha   90.00
_cell.angle_beta   90.00
_cell.angle_gamma   90.00
#
_symmetry.space_group_name_H-M   'P 1'
#
loop_
_entity.id
_entity.type
_entity.pdbx_description
1 polymer ?
#
loop_
_entity_poly.entity_id
_entity_poly.type
_entity_poly.pdbx_seq_one_letter_code
_entity_poly.pdbx_strand_id
1 'polypeptide(L)'
;MAVLLLAASFQVLAECKSPVELKGVVTVDPCTDEACVSAAEAFFKYSTNKKDSQDDPTVLNISVHASPWRLYDADKRILTIEELAAVAKPHIESGVKRIVLKASWTGVPPGRGEKSLAMKLSDALGGFPVVGADGFVWVAEDGSLRTTHQAVTIFQGGRPYKVQPGREVMASLVAGWPATLEDVFLQAKDDVGIMHAGVGWDVFFLCPDRALQAFEAAARYANPIAAYNAALVRIQRNAKGDRDVAIALLSQAANQGDQKAQMRLAMLRAQRR
;
A
#
# COMPACT_ATOMS: atom_id res chain seq x y z
N MET A 1 -31.87 19.18 21.40
CA MET A 1 -32.02 17.90 20.67
C MET A 1 -30.75 17.65 19.86
N ALA A 2 -29.80 16.88 20.38
CA ALA A 2 -28.55 16.57 19.67
C ALA A 2 -27.94 15.26 20.17
N VAL A 3 -28.65 14.14 19.95
CA VAL A 3 -28.11 12.77 20.11
C VAL A 3 -28.83 11.89 19.10
N LEU A 4 -28.46 11.94 17.82
CA LEU A 4 -28.96 11.03 16.78
C LEU A 4 -28.17 11.22 15.47
N LEU A 5 -26.86 10.95 15.47
CA LEU A 5 -26.04 10.89 14.25
C LEU A 5 -24.74 10.11 14.41
N LEU A 6 -24.75 9.01 15.17
CA LEU A 6 -23.58 8.13 15.34
C LEU A 6 -23.81 6.65 14.97
N ALA A 7 -24.98 6.29 14.44
CA ALA A 7 -25.32 4.89 14.15
C ALA A 7 -25.06 4.46 12.70
N ALA A 8 -24.86 5.39 11.75
CA ALA A 8 -24.79 5.04 10.32
C ALA A 8 -23.40 4.64 9.81
N SER A 9 -22.33 4.85 10.59
CA SER A 9 -20.94 4.64 10.12
C SER A 9 -20.35 3.27 10.49
N PHE A 10 -21.04 2.48 11.31
CA PHE A 10 -20.50 1.19 11.78
C PHE A 10 -20.68 0.04 10.79
N GLN A 11 -21.59 0.15 9.80
CA GLN A 11 -21.81 -0.94 8.85
C GLN A 11 -20.71 -1.06 7.80
N VAL A 12 -20.07 0.05 7.40
CA VAL A 12 -18.98 0.02 6.40
C VAL A 12 -17.68 -0.56 6.98
N LEU A 13 -17.47 -0.46 8.30
CA LEU A 13 -16.30 -1.04 8.98
C LEU A 13 -16.49 -2.52 9.35
N ALA A 14 -17.72 -3.05 9.28
CA ALA A 14 -18.01 -4.44 9.64
C ALA A 14 -17.53 -5.47 8.59
N GLU A 15 -17.28 -5.02 7.35
CA GLU A 15 -16.89 -5.91 6.24
C GLU A 15 -15.37 -6.17 6.18
N CYS A 16 -14.55 -5.33 6.81
CA CYS A 16 -13.10 -5.41 6.74
C CYS A 16 -12.53 -6.02 8.03
N LYS A 17 -12.33 -7.34 8.05
CA LYS A 17 -11.63 -8.00 9.17
C LYS A 17 -10.13 -7.81 9.03
N SER A 18 -9.59 -6.82 9.73
CA SER A 18 -8.15 -6.65 9.84
C SER A 18 -7.58 -7.67 10.83
N PRO A 19 -6.51 -8.41 10.46
CA PRO A 19 -5.84 -9.37 11.33
C PRO A 19 -4.87 -8.70 12.31
N VAL A 20 -4.59 -7.41 12.13
CA VAL A 20 -3.73 -6.63 13.03
C VAL A 20 -4.54 -6.02 14.16
N GLU A 21 -3.98 -6.01 15.37
CA GLU A 21 -4.62 -5.38 16.52
C GLU A 21 -4.58 -3.86 16.36
N LEU A 22 -5.75 -3.24 16.25
CA LEU A 22 -5.90 -1.80 16.17
C LEU A 22 -6.60 -1.26 17.43
N LYS A 23 -6.12 -0.15 17.96
CA LYS A 23 -6.66 0.50 19.16
C LYS A 23 -6.50 2.02 19.13
N GLY A 24 -7.48 2.70 19.69
CA GLY A 24 -7.46 4.16 19.82
C GLY A 24 -7.82 4.90 18.53
N VAL A 25 -7.71 6.22 18.63
CA VAL A 25 -8.13 7.18 17.58
C VAL A 25 -6.99 8.16 17.36
N VAL A 26 -6.71 8.47 16.09
CA VAL A 26 -5.83 9.58 15.71
C VAL A 26 -6.62 10.57 14.87
N THR A 27 -6.43 11.86 15.13
CA THR A 27 -6.96 12.94 14.29
C THR A 27 -5.84 13.46 13.39
N VAL A 28 -6.11 13.54 12.09
CA VAL A 28 -5.30 14.24 11.12
C VAL A 28 -5.97 15.59 10.89
N ASP A 29 -5.29 16.65 11.34
CA ASP A 29 -5.82 18.00 11.21
C ASP A 29 -6.02 18.35 9.73
N PRO A 30 -7.22 18.82 9.34
CA PRO A 30 -7.45 19.27 7.97
C PRO A 30 -6.60 20.50 7.68
N CYS A 31 -6.07 20.58 6.46
CA CYS A 31 -5.34 21.73 5.98
C CYS A 31 -6.02 22.27 4.71
N THR A 32 -6.73 23.38 4.84
CA THR A 32 -7.51 24.01 3.75
C THR A 32 -6.95 25.34 3.26
N ASP A 33 -5.95 25.90 3.95
CA ASP A 33 -5.37 27.20 3.64
C ASP A 33 -4.42 27.13 2.42
N GLU A 34 -4.09 28.28 1.83
CA GLU A 34 -3.17 28.36 0.68
C GLU A 34 -1.74 27.92 1.04
N ALA A 35 -1.36 28.01 2.33
CA ALA A 35 -0.06 27.55 2.82
C ALA A 35 0.06 26.02 2.93
N CYS A 36 -1.04 25.28 2.73
CA CYS A 36 -1.05 23.83 2.83
C CYS A 36 -0.35 23.17 1.66
N VAL A 37 0.53 22.22 1.96
CA VAL A 37 1.26 21.45 0.95
C VAL A 37 0.62 20.10 0.70
N SER A 38 0.83 19.54 -0.49
CA SER A 38 0.44 18.17 -0.78
C SER A 38 1.14 17.21 0.18
N ALA A 39 0.39 16.31 0.82
CA ALA A 39 1.00 15.31 1.69
C ALA A 39 1.94 14.36 0.91
N ALA A 40 1.71 14.16 -0.40
CA ALA A 40 2.62 13.38 -1.24
C ALA A 40 3.96 14.10 -1.46
N GLU A 41 3.93 15.41 -1.70
CA GLU A 41 5.14 16.23 -1.84
C GLU A 41 5.91 16.31 -0.52
N ALA A 42 5.20 16.53 0.58
CA ALA A 42 5.78 16.53 1.92
C ALA A 42 6.40 15.16 2.24
N PHE A 43 5.69 14.06 2.01
CA PHE A 43 6.19 12.70 2.20
C PHE A 43 7.47 12.42 1.40
N PHE A 44 7.49 12.79 0.12
CA PHE A 44 8.69 12.65 -0.71
C PHE A 44 9.86 13.48 -0.20
N LYS A 45 9.63 14.77 0.09
CA LYS A 45 10.65 15.68 0.64
C LYS A 45 11.22 15.13 1.94
N TYR A 46 10.37 14.73 2.88
CA TYR A 46 10.77 14.28 4.21
C TYR A 46 11.49 12.93 4.15
N SER A 47 11.03 12.02 3.28
CA SER A 47 11.64 10.70 3.12
C SER A 47 13.01 10.73 2.42
N THR A 48 13.32 11.83 1.73
CA THR A 48 14.58 12.05 1.01
C THR A 48 15.46 13.12 1.66
N ASN A 49 15.03 13.70 2.78
CA ASN A 49 15.77 14.75 3.47
C ASN A 49 17.04 14.17 4.11
N LYS A 50 18.19 14.63 3.63
CA LYS A 50 19.52 14.18 4.07
C LYS A 50 20.11 14.99 5.23
N LYS A 51 19.38 16.00 5.76
CA LYS A 51 19.99 17.00 6.64
C LYS A 51 20.39 16.49 8.03
N ASP A 52 19.77 15.43 8.54
CA ASP A 52 20.16 14.81 9.83
C ASP A 52 20.38 13.29 9.75
N SER A 53 20.15 12.66 8.58
CA SER A 53 20.65 11.32 8.36
C SER A 53 22.14 11.41 8.00
N GLN A 54 22.98 11.10 9.00
CA GLN A 54 24.08 10.19 8.69
C GLN A 54 23.43 8.95 8.08
N ASP A 55 23.17 8.97 6.77
CA ASP A 55 22.73 7.81 6.01
C ASP A 55 23.85 6.80 6.19
N ASP A 56 23.72 5.96 7.21
CA ASP A 56 24.62 4.85 7.46
C ASP A 56 24.69 4.08 6.14
N PRO A 57 25.84 4.13 5.42
CA PRO A 57 25.93 3.54 4.09
C PRO A 57 25.76 2.02 4.15
N THR A 58 25.78 1.44 5.35
CA THR A 58 25.48 0.03 5.60
C THR A 58 23.99 -0.26 5.73
N VAL A 59 23.10 0.72 5.58
CA VAL A 59 21.65 0.57 5.68
C VAL A 59 20.95 1.03 4.40
N LEU A 60 20.28 0.10 3.73
CA LEU A 60 19.39 0.43 2.62
C LEU A 60 18.00 0.76 3.15
N ASN A 61 17.60 2.03 3.06
CA ASN A 61 16.25 2.48 3.40
C ASN A 61 15.36 2.41 2.17
N ILE A 62 14.24 1.69 2.26
CA ILE A 62 13.27 1.55 1.17
C ILE A 62 11.93 2.12 1.65
N SER A 63 11.50 3.21 1.01
CA SER A 63 10.24 3.90 1.32
C SER A 63 9.22 3.63 0.22
N VAL A 64 8.17 2.88 0.54
CA VAL A 64 7.07 2.54 -0.37
C VAL A 64 5.74 2.55 0.39
N HIS A 65 4.62 2.59 -0.32
CA HIS A 65 3.32 2.37 0.32
C HIS A 65 3.11 0.88 0.54
N ALA A 66 2.52 0.51 1.68
CA ALA A 66 2.36 -0.89 2.03
C ALA A 66 1.17 -1.14 2.95
N SER A 67 0.73 -2.39 2.93
CA SER A 67 -0.17 -3.02 3.89
C SER A 67 0.55 -4.25 4.48
N PRO A 68 -0.03 -4.97 5.46
CA PRO A 68 0.53 -6.26 5.89
C PRO A 68 0.69 -7.29 4.75
N TRP A 69 -0.07 -7.15 3.67
CA TRP A 69 -0.11 -8.11 2.57
C TRP A 69 0.80 -7.75 1.41
N ARG A 70 0.97 -6.45 1.11
CA ARG A 70 1.51 -5.97 -0.18
C ARG A 70 2.34 -4.70 -0.05
N LEU A 71 3.23 -4.52 -1.02
CA LEU A 71 4.01 -3.31 -1.27
C LEU A 71 3.55 -2.71 -2.60
N TYR A 72 3.61 -1.39 -2.74
CA TYR A 72 3.20 -0.70 -3.96
C TYR A 72 4.33 0.20 -4.48
N ASP A 73 4.56 0.16 -5.80
CA ASP A 73 5.49 1.06 -6.48
C ASP A 73 4.87 2.45 -6.73
N ALA A 74 5.62 3.31 -7.42
CA ALA A 74 5.21 4.69 -7.70
C ALA A 74 3.88 4.74 -8.49
N ASP A 75 3.68 3.81 -9.41
CA ASP A 75 2.48 3.68 -10.26
C ASP A 75 1.32 2.98 -9.54
N LYS A 76 1.47 2.72 -8.23
CA LYS A 76 0.45 2.04 -7.42
C LYS A 76 0.21 0.60 -7.89
N ARG A 77 1.20 0.00 -8.55
CA ARG A 77 1.22 -1.42 -8.86
C ARG A 77 1.80 -2.19 -7.67
N ILE A 78 1.23 -3.36 -7.39
CA ILE A 78 1.79 -4.27 -6.40
C ILE A 78 3.22 -4.64 -6.82
N LEU A 79 4.18 -4.37 -5.94
CA LEU A 79 5.58 -4.76 -6.06
C LEU A 79 5.76 -6.13 -5.39
N THR A 80 6.21 -7.14 -6.14
CA THR A 80 6.42 -8.48 -5.56
C THR A 80 7.69 -8.53 -4.71
N ILE A 81 7.77 -9.53 -3.82
CA ILE A 81 8.96 -9.75 -3.00
C ILE A 81 10.18 -10.06 -3.87
N GLU A 82 10.00 -10.80 -4.97
CA GLU A 82 11.06 -11.13 -5.91
C GLU A 82 11.58 -9.89 -6.64
N GLU A 83 10.67 -8.98 -7.06
CA GLU A 83 11.04 -7.71 -7.67
C GLU A 83 11.84 -6.85 -6.68
N LEU A 84 11.35 -6.72 -5.43
CA LEU A 84 12.04 -5.95 -4.41
C LEU A 84 13.40 -6.55 -4.04
N ALA A 85 13.50 -7.88 -3.95
CA ALA A 85 14.76 -8.57 -3.72
C ALA A 85 15.76 -8.31 -4.87
N ALA A 86 15.29 -8.33 -6.13
CA ALA A 86 16.14 -8.03 -7.28
C ALA A 86 16.67 -6.59 -7.25
N VAL A 87 15.86 -5.62 -6.82
CA VAL A 87 16.29 -4.23 -6.62
C VAL A 87 17.31 -4.11 -5.49
N ALA A 88 17.16 -4.87 -4.40
CA ALA A 88 18.03 -4.78 -3.24
C ALA A 88 19.42 -5.43 -3.44
N LYS A 89 19.51 -6.51 -4.22
CA LYS A 89 20.75 -7.31 -4.39
C LYS A 89 22.01 -6.48 -4.73
N PRO A 90 21.99 -5.57 -5.72
CA PRO A 90 23.17 -4.77 -6.05
C PRO A 90 23.68 -3.92 -4.88
N HIS A 91 22.78 -3.46 -4.01
CA HIS A 91 23.16 -2.68 -2.82
C HIS A 91 23.78 -3.56 -1.72
N ILE A 92 23.32 -4.81 -1.60
CA ILE A 92 23.92 -5.79 -0.68
C ILE A 92 25.34 -6.12 -1.13
N GLU A 93 25.52 -6.36 -2.43
CA GLU A 93 26.83 -6.62 -3.04
C GLU A 93 27.79 -5.42 -2.88
N SER A 94 27.26 -4.20 -2.78
CA SER A 94 28.06 -2.98 -2.53
C SER A 94 28.35 -2.69 -1.05
N GLY A 95 27.93 -3.57 -0.12
CA GLY A 95 28.32 -3.52 1.29
C GLY A 95 27.22 -3.08 2.26
N VAL A 96 25.96 -2.99 1.82
CA VAL A 96 24.83 -2.85 2.75
C VAL A 96 24.77 -4.07 3.67
N LYS A 97 24.50 -3.83 4.96
CA LYS A 97 24.43 -4.84 6.03
C LYS A 97 23.01 -5.14 6.50
N ARG A 98 22.07 -4.23 6.26
CA ARG A 98 20.64 -4.43 6.56
C ARG A 98 19.74 -3.57 5.68
N ILE A 99 18.51 -4.02 5.48
CA ILE A 99 17.44 -3.26 4.81
C ILE A 99 16.43 -2.81 5.85
N VAL A 100 15.95 -1.57 5.72
CA VAL A 100 14.84 -1.03 6.52
C VAL A 100 13.70 -0.64 5.58
N LEU A 101 12.57 -1.32 5.71
CA LEU A 101 11.32 -0.98 5.02
C LEU A 101 10.63 0.14 5.79
N LYS A 102 10.78 1.37 5.30
CA LYS A 102 10.10 2.58 5.80
C LYS A 102 8.65 2.64 5.28
N ALA A 103 7.89 1.61 5.59
CA ALA A 103 6.55 1.37 5.03
C ALA A 103 5.63 0.72 6.06
N SER A 104 4.38 1.20 6.14
CA SER A 104 3.38 0.78 7.13
C SER A 104 3.18 -0.73 7.14
N TRP A 105 3.11 -1.32 8.33
CA TRP A 105 2.75 -2.72 8.58
C TRP A 105 3.66 -3.80 7.97
N THR A 106 4.81 -3.43 7.38
CA THR A 106 5.72 -4.40 6.73
C THR A 106 6.41 -5.36 7.69
N GLY A 107 6.49 -5.01 8.98
CA GLY A 107 7.06 -5.85 10.04
C GLY A 107 6.06 -6.87 10.62
N VAL A 108 4.78 -6.77 10.28
CA VAL A 108 3.70 -7.55 10.91
C VAL A 108 3.18 -8.62 9.97
N PRO A 109 2.95 -9.86 10.44
CA PRO A 109 2.34 -10.88 9.61
C PRO A 109 0.86 -10.55 9.35
N PRO A 110 0.36 -10.76 8.12
CA PRO A 110 -1.04 -10.56 7.76
C PRO A 110 -2.00 -11.61 8.35
N GLY A 111 -1.49 -12.62 9.07
CA GLY A 111 -2.33 -13.70 9.57
C GLY A 111 -1.54 -14.73 10.35
N ARG A 112 -2.26 -15.60 11.06
CA ARG A 112 -1.64 -16.68 11.84
C ARG A 112 -0.92 -17.65 10.90
N GLY A 113 0.38 -17.84 11.11
CA GLY A 113 1.21 -18.74 10.31
C GLY A 113 1.74 -18.13 9.01
N GLU A 114 1.39 -16.87 8.71
CA GLU A 114 2.00 -16.13 7.61
C GLU A 114 3.25 -15.37 8.09
N LYS A 115 4.18 -15.13 7.16
CA LYS A 115 5.35 -14.27 7.38
C LYS A 115 5.01 -12.82 7.06
N SER A 116 5.60 -11.88 7.79
CA SER A 116 5.56 -10.46 7.44
C SER A 116 6.27 -10.19 6.11
N LEU A 117 6.03 -9.04 5.49
CA LEU A 117 6.71 -8.65 4.25
C LEU A 117 8.23 -8.54 4.46
N ALA A 118 8.68 -8.03 5.60
CA ALA A 118 10.09 -7.99 5.96
C ALA A 118 10.70 -9.40 6.02
N MET A 119 10.02 -10.35 6.67
CA MET A 119 10.48 -11.74 6.72
C MET A 119 10.49 -12.41 5.34
N LYS A 120 9.45 -12.20 4.53
CA LYS A 120 9.39 -12.72 3.14
C LYS A 120 10.55 -12.19 2.30
N LEU A 121 10.88 -10.90 2.42
CA LEU A 121 12.02 -10.30 1.74
C LEU A 121 13.35 -10.85 2.25
N SER A 122 13.51 -11.00 3.56
CA SER A 122 14.69 -11.63 4.17
C SER A 122 14.90 -13.03 3.61
N ASP A 123 13.86 -13.87 3.56
CA ASP A 123 13.94 -15.21 2.99
C ASP A 123 14.37 -15.19 1.52
N ALA A 124 13.77 -14.30 0.71
CA ALA A 124 14.10 -14.15 -0.71
C ALA A 124 15.54 -13.66 -0.96
N LEU A 125 16.16 -13.07 0.06
CA LEU A 125 17.55 -12.62 0.08
C LEU A 125 18.47 -13.60 0.85
N GLY A 126 18.03 -14.83 1.13
CA GLY A 126 18.86 -15.85 1.78
C GLY A 126 19.08 -15.61 3.28
N GLY A 127 18.11 -15.00 3.98
CA GLY A 127 18.21 -14.67 5.40
C GLY A 127 18.87 -13.32 5.68
N PHE A 128 19.01 -12.46 4.66
CA PHE A 128 19.59 -11.13 4.83
C PHE A 128 18.77 -10.27 5.80
N PRO A 129 19.39 -9.50 6.72
CA PRO A 129 18.64 -8.71 7.71
C PRO A 129 17.70 -7.68 7.07
N VAL A 130 16.40 -7.84 7.30
CA VAL A 130 15.35 -6.90 6.88
C VAL A 130 14.49 -6.53 8.08
N VAL A 131 14.32 -5.23 8.31
CA VAL A 131 13.43 -4.67 9.34
C VAL A 131 12.24 -4.02 8.66
N GLY A 132 11.03 -4.28 9.16
CA GLY A 132 9.80 -3.61 8.72
C GLY A 132 9.10 -2.90 9.87
N ALA A 133 8.20 -1.98 9.55
CA ALA A 133 7.46 -1.22 10.55
C ALA A 133 6.26 -2.00 11.11
N ASP A 134 6.01 -1.83 12.41
CA ASP A 134 4.80 -2.29 13.09
C ASP A 134 3.88 -1.10 13.35
N GLY A 135 2.79 -1.03 12.60
CA GLY A 135 1.85 0.10 12.62
C GLY A 135 1.90 0.97 11.36
N PHE A 136 1.03 1.99 11.36
CA PHE A 136 1.01 3.05 10.37
C PHE A 136 2.21 3.98 10.57
N VAL A 137 3.02 4.14 9.51
CA VAL A 137 4.20 5.01 9.55
C VAL A 137 3.81 6.48 9.41
N TRP A 138 4.37 7.30 10.29
CA TRP A 138 4.40 8.76 10.21
C TRP A 138 5.82 9.22 9.92
N VAL A 139 5.96 10.18 9.02
CA VAL A 139 7.25 10.76 8.63
C VAL A 139 7.28 12.23 9.04
N ALA A 140 8.21 12.59 9.91
CA ALA A 140 8.46 13.98 10.30
C ALA A 140 9.34 14.70 9.28
N GLU A 141 9.41 16.04 9.33
CA GLU A 141 10.16 16.84 8.35
C GLU A 141 11.67 16.53 8.32
N ASP A 142 12.22 16.10 9.45
CA ASP A 142 13.61 15.65 9.59
C ASP A 142 13.85 14.22 9.06
N GLY A 143 12.80 13.54 8.58
CA GLY A 143 12.86 12.18 8.07
C GLY A 143 12.78 11.09 9.16
N SER A 144 12.64 11.48 10.43
CA SER A 144 12.39 10.55 11.53
C SER A 144 11.02 9.89 11.39
N LEU A 145 10.94 8.67 11.90
CA LEU A 145 9.75 7.83 11.78
C LEU A 145 9.19 7.48 13.14
N ARG A 146 7.86 7.49 13.25
CA ARG A 146 7.13 6.83 14.34
C ARG A 146 5.98 6.01 13.78
N THR A 147 5.46 5.08 14.57
CA THR A 147 4.30 4.29 14.18
C THR A 147 3.12 4.48 15.11
N THR A 148 1.92 4.19 14.61
CA THR A 148 0.69 4.15 15.39
C THR A 148 -0.16 2.94 15.00
N HIS A 149 -1.01 2.48 15.93
CA HIS A 149 -1.89 1.32 15.76
C HIS A 149 -3.37 1.71 15.83
N GLN A 150 -3.73 2.91 15.36
CA GLN A 150 -5.08 3.44 15.53
C GLN A 150 -6.13 2.59 14.83
N ALA A 151 -7.25 2.37 15.52
CA ALA A 151 -8.44 1.74 14.93
C ALA A 151 -9.23 2.72 14.08
N VAL A 152 -9.18 4.00 14.43
CA VAL A 152 -9.89 5.07 13.72
C VAL A 152 -8.93 6.22 13.41
N THR A 153 -8.92 6.65 12.17
CA THR A 153 -8.28 7.91 11.77
C THR A 153 -9.37 8.90 11.39
N ILE A 154 -9.50 9.99 12.15
CA ILE A 154 -10.40 11.10 11.83
C ILE A 154 -9.64 12.03 10.89
N PHE A 155 -10.14 12.20 9.67
CA PHE A 155 -9.60 13.18 8.71
C PHE A 155 -10.73 13.70 7.84
N GLN A 156 -10.51 14.86 7.21
CA GLN A 156 -11.47 15.39 6.24
C GLN A 156 -11.33 14.61 4.92
N GLY A 157 -12.20 13.62 4.74
CA GLY A 157 -12.31 12.85 3.49
C GLY A 157 -12.84 13.68 2.32
N GLY A 158 -12.86 13.06 1.14
CA GLY A 158 -13.43 13.64 -0.08
C GLY A 158 -12.56 14.70 -0.76
N ARG A 159 -11.30 14.87 -0.33
CA ARG A 159 -10.31 15.80 -0.91
C ARG A 159 -8.91 15.19 -0.86
N PRO A 160 -7.97 15.65 -1.69
CA PRO A 160 -6.57 15.28 -1.58
C PRO A 160 -6.03 15.57 -0.18
N TYR A 161 -5.25 14.63 0.37
CA TYR A 161 -4.62 14.78 1.67
C TYR A 161 -3.55 15.89 1.61
N LYS A 162 -3.72 16.93 2.42
CA LYS A 162 -2.80 18.05 2.59
C LYS A 162 -2.40 18.20 4.05
N VAL A 163 -1.23 18.77 4.29
CA VAL A 163 -0.70 19.05 5.63
C VAL A 163 -0.16 20.48 5.71
N GLN A 164 -0.11 21.03 6.92
CA GLN A 164 0.64 22.27 7.15
C GLN A 164 2.15 21.98 7.00
N PRO A 165 2.95 22.94 6.53
CA PRO A 165 4.41 22.80 6.49
C PRO A 165 4.99 22.39 7.84
N GLY A 166 5.96 21.48 7.84
CA GLY A 166 6.64 20.99 9.04
C GLY A 166 5.86 19.97 9.88
N ARG A 167 4.58 19.70 9.55
CA ARG A 167 3.81 18.65 10.23
C ARG A 167 4.16 17.26 9.67
N GLU A 168 4.10 16.26 10.54
CA GLU A 168 4.30 14.87 10.15
C GLU A 168 3.24 14.39 9.15
N VAL A 169 3.63 13.47 8.28
CA VAL A 169 2.76 12.89 7.25
C VAL A 169 2.51 11.42 7.53
N MET A 170 1.25 11.02 7.57
CA MET A 170 0.87 9.60 7.64
C MET A 170 1.00 8.94 6.26
N ALA A 171 2.01 8.09 6.11
CA ALA A 171 2.42 7.52 4.81
C ALA A 171 1.31 6.72 4.11
N SER A 172 0.47 6.02 4.87
CA SER A 172 -0.66 5.27 4.31
C SER A 172 -1.79 6.17 3.82
N LEU A 173 -2.06 7.30 4.47
CA LEU A 173 -3.12 8.23 4.05
C LEU A 173 -2.76 8.97 2.75
N VAL A 174 -1.47 9.16 2.46
CA VAL A 174 -0.97 9.73 1.19
C VAL A 174 -1.51 8.95 -0.02
N ALA A 175 -1.48 7.62 0.05
CA ALA A 175 -2.08 6.74 -0.96
C ALA A 175 -3.53 6.33 -0.62
N GLY A 176 -3.99 6.63 0.59
CA GLY A 176 -5.25 6.17 1.18
C GLY A 176 -6.48 7.00 0.85
N TRP A 177 -6.33 8.32 0.76
CA TRP A 177 -7.46 9.24 0.61
C TRP A 177 -8.39 8.96 -0.60
N PRO A 178 -7.93 8.43 -1.76
CA PRO A 178 -8.82 8.15 -2.89
C PRO A 178 -9.93 7.15 -2.58
N ALA A 179 -9.73 6.24 -1.61
CA ALA A 179 -10.78 5.30 -1.20
C ALA A 179 -12.04 6.00 -0.66
N THR A 180 -11.92 7.23 -0.15
CA THR A 180 -13.10 8.03 0.26
C THR A 180 -13.90 8.64 -0.88
N LEU A 181 -13.40 8.54 -2.12
CA LEU A 181 -14.02 9.04 -3.34
C LEU A 181 -14.38 7.92 -4.32
N GLU A 182 -14.30 6.65 -3.89
CA GLU A 182 -14.55 5.49 -4.74
C GLU A 182 -15.87 5.61 -5.52
N ASP A 183 -16.96 5.99 -4.86
CA ASP A 183 -18.28 6.15 -5.50
C ASP A 183 -18.27 7.25 -6.58
N VAL A 184 -17.52 8.33 -6.38
CA VAL A 184 -17.35 9.41 -7.36
C VAL A 184 -16.60 8.88 -8.59
N PHE A 185 -15.51 8.14 -8.37
CA PHE A 185 -14.74 7.55 -9.47
C PHE A 185 -15.54 6.48 -10.24
N LEU A 186 -16.33 5.66 -9.53
CA LEU A 186 -17.23 4.68 -10.14
C LEU A 186 -18.29 5.35 -11.02
N GLN A 187 -18.92 6.42 -10.55
CA GLN A 187 -19.90 7.18 -11.33
C GLN A 187 -19.27 7.82 -12.57
N ALA A 188 -18.04 8.34 -12.43
CA ALA A 188 -17.29 8.94 -13.52
C ALA A 188 -16.66 7.90 -14.48
N LYS A 189 -16.65 6.61 -14.13
CA LYS A 189 -15.88 5.56 -14.80
C LYS A 189 -14.38 5.90 -14.89
N ASP A 190 -13.87 6.61 -13.89
CA ASP A 190 -12.46 6.97 -13.76
C ASP A 190 -11.67 5.75 -13.27
N ASP A 191 -11.12 5.01 -14.22
CA ASP A 191 -10.43 3.74 -13.97
C ASP A 191 -9.17 3.92 -13.11
N VAL A 192 -8.46 5.04 -13.26
CA VAL A 192 -7.30 5.40 -12.44
C VAL A 192 -7.73 5.76 -11.02
N GLY A 193 -8.78 6.57 -10.87
CA GLY A 193 -9.36 6.92 -9.57
C GLY A 193 -9.84 5.68 -8.80
N ILE A 194 -10.54 4.76 -9.48
CA ILE A 194 -10.98 3.49 -8.89
C ILE A 194 -9.77 2.61 -8.50
N MET A 195 -8.73 2.53 -9.34
CA MET A 195 -7.52 1.78 -9.02
C MET A 195 -6.81 2.35 -7.78
N HIS A 196 -6.68 3.66 -7.70
CA HIS A 196 -6.13 4.34 -6.51
C HIS A 196 -7.00 4.13 -5.27
N ALA A 197 -8.32 4.13 -5.40
CA ALA A 197 -9.23 3.75 -4.31
C ALA A 197 -8.95 2.33 -3.82
N GLY A 198 -8.71 1.38 -4.73
CA GLY A 198 -8.30 0.02 -4.36
C GLY A 198 -7.00 -0.04 -3.57
N VAL A 199 -6.00 0.76 -3.94
CA VAL A 199 -4.78 0.89 -3.12
C VAL A 199 -5.09 1.48 -1.76
N GLY A 200 -5.94 2.49 -1.68
CA GLY A 200 -6.32 3.10 -0.40
C GLY A 200 -7.08 2.15 0.53
N TRP A 201 -7.94 1.31 -0.02
CA TRP A 201 -8.58 0.23 0.73
C TRP A 201 -7.56 -0.75 1.31
N ASP A 202 -6.49 -1.06 0.58
CA ASP A 202 -5.44 -1.97 1.05
C ASP A 202 -4.51 -1.34 2.09
N VAL A 203 -3.94 -0.17 1.81
CA VAL A 203 -2.83 0.40 2.61
C VAL A 203 -3.27 1.25 3.79
N PHE A 204 -4.47 1.83 3.72
CA PHE A 204 -4.98 2.72 4.77
C PHE A 204 -6.13 2.09 5.55
N PHE A 205 -7.13 1.56 4.86
CA PHE A 205 -8.27 0.91 5.51
C PHE A 205 -8.03 -0.57 5.87
N LEU A 206 -6.90 -1.16 5.45
CA LEU A 206 -6.52 -2.54 5.72
C LEU A 206 -7.61 -3.56 5.32
N CYS A 207 -8.22 -3.34 4.15
CA CYS A 207 -9.35 -4.10 3.64
C CYS A 207 -9.05 -4.76 2.29
N PRO A 208 -8.39 -5.93 2.28
CA PRO A 208 -7.91 -6.57 1.06
C PRO A 208 -9.04 -7.03 0.12
N ASP A 209 -10.21 -7.39 0.67
CA ASP A 209 -11.37 -7.80 -0.14
C ASP A 209 -11.99 -6.60 -0.87
N ARG A 210 -12.11 -5.44 -0.21
CA ARG A 210 -12.61 -4.23 -0.88
C ARG A 210 -11.59 -3.67 -1.87
N ALA A 211 -10.29 -3.77 -1.55
CA ALA A 211 -9.22 -3.47 -2.51
C ALA A 211 -9.34 -4.33 -3.78
N LEU A 212 -9.59 -5.64 -3.65
CA LEU A 212 -9.82 -6.53 -4.78
C LEU A 212 -11.03 -6.10 -5.61
N GLN A 213 -12.15 -5.78 -4.98
CA GLN A 213 -13.36 -5.31 -5.67
C GLN A 213 -13.09 -4.05 -6.49
N ALA A 214 -12.39 -3.07 -5.92
CA ALA A 214 -11.99 -1.85 -6.61
C ALA A 214 -11.05 -2.14 -7.79
N PHE A 215 -10.02 -2.98 -7.60
CA PHE A 215 -9.13 -3.35 -8.71
C PHE A 215 -9.86 -4.07 -9.84
N GLU A 216 -10.79 -4.97 -9.54
CA GLU A 216 -11.63 -5.63 -10.55
C GLU A 216 -12.58 -4.65 -11.24
N ALA A 217 -13.10 -3.66 -10.51
CA ALA A 217 -13.92 -2.61 -11.10
C ALA A 217 -13.11 -1.73 -12.08
N ALA A 218 -11.93 -1.27 -11.70
CA ALA A 218 -11.03 -0.53 -12.58
C ALA A 218 -10.57 -1.37 -13.79
N ALA A 219 -10.30 -2.67 -13.58
CA ALA A 219 -9.95 -3.58 -14.66
C ALA A 219 -11.07 -3.69 -15.71
N ARG A 220 -12.36 -3.64 -15.32
CA ARG A 220 -13.48 -3.61 -16.28
C ARG A 220 -13.48 -2.38 -17.18
N TYR A 221 -12.86 -1.29 -16.76
CA TYR A 221 -12.63 -0.08 -17.55
C TYR A 221 -11.26 -0.08 -18.26
N ALA A 222 -10.71 -1.27 -18.50
CA ALA A 222 -9.46 -1.48 -19.21
C ALA A 222 -8.22 -0.86 -18.55
N ASN A 223 -8.18 -0.76 -17.21
CA ASN A 223 -6.96 -0.38 -16.51
C ASN A 223 -6.01 -1.59 -16.37
N PRO A 224 -4.82 -1.58 -17.00
CA PRO A 224 -3.90 -2.74 -16.98
C PRO A 224 -3.24 -2.93 -15.61
N ILE A 225 -2.95 -1.85 -14.88
CA ILE A 225 -2.38 -1.92 -13.52
C ILE A 225 -3.38 -2.54 -12.55
N ALA A 226 -4.64 -2.14 -12.63
CA ALA A 226 -5.69 -2.70 -11.79
C ALA A 226 -5.93 -4.19 -12.09
N ALA A 227 -5.95 -4.58 -13.37
CA ALA A 227 -6.04 -5.99 -13.76
C ALA A 227 -4.85 -6.81 -13.22
N TYR A 228 -3.62 -6.29 -13.33
CA TYR A 228 -2.43 -6.89 -12.73
C TYR A 228 -2.57 -7.02 -11.20
N ASN A 229 -2.99 -5.95 -10.52
CA ASN A 229 -3.13 -5.92 -9.07
C ASN A 229 -4.19 -6.94 -8.60
N ALA A 230 -5.37 -6.93 -9.21
CA ALA A 230 -6.44 -7.89 -8.92
C ALA A 230 -5.96 -9.34 -9.11
N ALA A 231 -5.19 -9.63 -10.16
CA ALA A 231 -4.64 -10.96 -10.39
C ALA A 231 -3.68 -11.40 -9.28
N LEU A 232 -2.80 -10.51 -8.81
CA LEU A 232 -1.88 -10.83 -7.71
C LEU A 232 -2.62 -11.07 -6.39
N VAL A 233 -3.66 -10.27 -6.10
CA VAL A 233 -4.52 -10.47 -4.93
C VAL A 233 -5.20 -11.85 -4.99
N ARG A 234 -5.76 -12.23 -6.14
CA ARG A 234 -6.38 -13.54 -6.38
C ARG A 234 -5.38 -14.69 -6.20
N ILE A 235 -4.18 -14.56 -6.75
CA ILE A 235 -3.10 -15.58 -6.59
C ILE A 235 -2.73 -15.74 -5.12
N GLN A 236 -2.59 -14.64 -4.38
CA GLN A 236 -2.26 -14.67 -2.95
C GLN A 236 -3.37 -15.33 -2.13
N ARG A 237 -4.64 -15.01 -2.42
CA ARG A 237 -5.80 -15.58 -1.72
C ARG A 237 -5.95 -17.08 -1.97
N ASN A 238 -5.61 -17.53 -3.19
CA ASN A 238 -5.58 -18.95 -3.57
C ASN A 238 -6.90 -19.69 -3.30
N ALA A 239 -8.05 -19.04 -3.45
CA ALA A 239 -9.34 -19.71 -3.34
C ALA A 239 -9.67 -20.50 -4.61
N LYS A 240 -10.66 -21.39 -4.53
CA LYS A 240 -11.13 -22.16 -5.69
C LYS A 240 -11.53 -21.22 -6.83
N GLY A 241 -10.90 -21.40 -8.00
CA GLY A 241 -11.16 -20.60 -9.21
C GLY A 241 -10.35 -19.30 -9.31
N ASP A 242 -9.66 -18.85 -8.26
CA ASP A 242 -8.88 -17.61 -8.29
C ASP A 242 -7.76 -17.64 -9.31
N ARG A 243 -7.16 -18.82 -9.51
CA ARG A 243 -6.12 -19.01 -10.52
C ARG A 243 -6.61 -18.73 -11.94
N ASP A 244 -7.80 -19.21 -12.30
CA ASP A 244 -8.35 -19.02 -13.64
C ASP A 244 -8.71 -17.55 -13.87
N VAL A 245 -9.29 -16.90 -12.85
CA VAL A 245 -9.58 -15.46 -12.88
C VAL A 245 -8.29 -14.64 -12.99
N ALA A 246 -7.26 -14.99 -12.23
CA ALA A 246 -5.95 -14.31 -12.30
C ALA A 246 -5.31 -14.46 -13.69
N ILE A 247 -5.40 -15.64 -14.32
CA ILE A 247 -4.93 -15.84 -15.70
C ILE A 247 -5.69 -14.93 -16.67
N ALA A 248 -7.01 -14.81 -16.53
CA ALA A 248 -7.83 -13.94 -17.39
C ALA A 248 -7.44 -12.47 -17.23
N LEU A 249 -7.32 -11.99 -15.99
CA LEU A 249 -6.91 -10.62 -15.67
C LEU A 249 -5.49 -10.29 -16.18
N LEU A 250 -4.52 -11.18 -15.96
CA LEU A 250 -3.17 -11.01 -16.49
C LEU A 250 -3.15 -11.04 -18.01
N SER A 251 -3.97 -11.88 -18.64
CA SER A 251 -4.09 -11.91 -20.11
C SER A 251 -4.67 -10.62 -20.64
N GLN A 252 -5.69 -10.06 -19.97
CA GLN A 252 -6.26 -8.76 -20.30
C GLN A 252 -5.21 -7.65 -20.25
N ALA A 253 -4.47 -7.52 -19.15
CA ALA A 253 -3.41 -6.53 -19.02
C ALA A 253 -2.29 -6.74 -20.06
N ALA A 254 -1.86 -7.99 -20.25
CA ALA A 254 -0.82 -8.35 -21.21
C ALA A 254 -1.18 -7.98 -22.67
N ASN A 255 -2.45 -8.15 -23.04
CA ASN A 255 -2.98 -7.78 -24.36
C ASN A 255 -3.00 -6.26 -24.58
N GLN A 256 -2.96 -5.47 -23.50
CA GLN A 256 -2.83 -4.01 -23.55
C GLN A 256 -1.36 -3.55 -23.51
N GLY A 257 -0.41 -4.48 -23.62
CA GLY A 257 1.03 -4.18 -23.64
C GLY A 257 1.69 -4.17 -22.25
N ASP A 258 0.99 -4.59 -21.19
CA ASP A 258 1.55 -4.61 -19.84
C ASP A 258 2.63 -5.69 -19.69
N GLN A 259 3.89 -5.28 -19.67
CA GLN A 259 5.04 -6.19 -19.61
C GLN A 259 5.10 -7.01 -18.32
N LYS A 260 4.81 -6.39 -17.17
CA LYS A 260 4.79 -7.08 -15.88
C LYS A 260 3.71 -8.17 -15.86
N ALA A 261 2.54 -7.91 -16.45
CA ALA A 261 1.49 -8.90 -16.62
C ALA A 261 1.88 -10.02 -17.58
N GLN A 262 2.53 -9.70 -18.71
CA GLN A 262 3.06 -10.71 -19.64
C GLN A 262 4.03 -11.68 -18.95
N MET A 263 5.00 -11.13 -18.20
CA MET A 263 5.97 -11.93 -17.43
C MET A 263 5.26 -12.79 -16.38
N ARG A 264 4.35 -12.21 -15.60
CA ARG A 264 3.63 -12.95 -14.55
C ARG A 264 2.74 -14.05 -15.14
N LEU A 265 2.08 -13.79 -16.26
CA LEU A 265 1.27 -14.78 -16.98
C LEU A 265 2.11 -15.95 -17.48
N ALA A 266 3.30 -15.68 -18.02
CA ALA A 266 4.22 -16.73 -18.48
C ALA A 266 4.67 -17.62 -17.31
N MET A 267 5.06 -17.03 -16.18
CA MET A 267 5.42 -17.76 -14.96
C MET A 267 4.26 -18.64 -14.47
N LEU A 268 3.05 -18.09 -14.42
CA LEU A 268 1.87 -18.80 -13.94
C LEU A 268 1.53 -19.99 -14.86
N ARG A 269 1.65 -19.83 -16.18
CA ARG A 269 1.42 -20.91 -17.15
C ARG A 269 2.49 -22.00 -17.08
N ALA A 270 3.75 -21.63 -16.81
CA ALA A 270 4.84 -22.59 -16.65
C ALA A 270 4.63 -23.54 -15.47
N GLN A 271 4.06 -23.06 -14.36
CA GLN A 271 3.74 -23.87 -13.17
C GLN A 271 2.60 -24.89 -13.38
N ARG A 272 1.94 -24.90 -14.55
CA ARG A 272 0.89 -25.88 -14.91
C ARG A 272 1.46 -27.13 -15.61
N ARG A 273 2.72 -27.09 -16.02
CA ARG A 273 3.45 -28.20 -16.64
C ARG A 273 4.25 -28.94 -15.60
#